data_AF-A0A1I2I2Y9-F1
#
_entry.id   AF-A0A1I2I2Y9-F1
#
_cell.length_a   1.000
_cell.length_b   1.000
_cell.length_c   1.000
_cell.angle_alpha   90.00
_cell.angle_beta   90.00
_cell.angle_gamma   90.00
#
_symmetry.space_group_name_H-M   'P 1'
#
loop_
_entity.id
_entity.type
_entity.pdbx_description
1 polymer ?
#
loop_
_entity_poly.entity_id
_entity_poly.type
_entity_poly.pdbx_seq_one_letter_code
_entity_poly.pdbx_strand_id
1 'polypeptide(L)'
;MNKSDTPAVLLSTLRTVGAAAFLAPAVGAKKLHINEDADGEYLVRLFAARNIALIVGVLASKGETRRLLLKAGILCDGLDVAAGILGHRKGRLKKSTVVDTSAAATATLLGLLALSATERAGDL
;
A
#
# COMPACT_ATOMS: atom_id res chain seq x y z
N MET A 1 12.47 -10.36 -16.01
CA MET A 1 12.24 -9.20 -15.11
C MET A 1 13.29 -8.17 -15.48
N ASN A 2 12.88 -7.06 -16.08
CA ASN A 2 13.80 -6.03 -16.56
C ASN A 2 14.22 -5.14 -15.38
N LYS A 3 15.34 -4.42 -15.48
CA LYS A 3 15.75 -3.46 -14.43
C LYS A 3 14.67 -2.40 -14.15
N SER A 4 13.85 -2.06 -15.15
CA SER A 4 12.69 -1.16 -15.03
C SER A 4 11.61 -1.68 -14.08
N ASP A 5 11.50 -3.00 -13.86
CA ASP A 5 10.51 -3.59 -12.97
C ASP A 5 10.89 -3.47 -11.48
N THR A 6 12.15 -3.16 -11.16
CA THR A 6 12.67 -3.18 -9.78
C THR A 6 11.80 -2.38 -8.79
N PRO A 7 11.40 -1.13 -9.08
CA PRO A 7 10.58 -0.37 -8.14
C PRO A 7 9.17 -0.95 -7.97
N ALA A 8 8.57 -1.51 -9.04
CA ALA A 8 7.27 -2.16 -8.97
C ALA A 8 7.31 -3.45 -8.15
N VAL A 9 8.41 -4.20 -8.25
CA VAL A 9 8.66 -5.40 -7.42
C VAL A 9 8.86 -4.99 -5.96
N LEU A 10 9.68 -3.98 -5.67
CA LEU A 10 9.89 -3.48 -4.31
C LEU A 10 8.59 -2.97 -3.69
N LEU A 11 7.77 -2.24 -4.45
CA LEU A 11 6.45 -1.80 -4.04
C LEU A 11 5.54 -2.99 -3.72
N SER A 12 5.52 -4.00 -4.59
CA SER A 12 4.71 -5.20 -4.40
C SER A 12 5.16 -5.97 -3.16
N THR A 13 6.47 -6.10 -2.95
CA THR A 13 7.06 -6.71 -1.75
C THR A 13 6.65 -5.95 -0.49
N LEU A 14 6.76 -4.62 -0.47
CA LEU A 14 6.30 -3.80 0.67
C LEU A 14 4.82 -4.07 0.99
N ARG A 15 3.96 -4.11 -0.04
CA ARG A 15 2.52 -4.37 0.13
C ARG A 15 2.21 -5.77 0.65
N THR A 16 3.12 -6.76 0.51
CA THR A 16 2.86 -8.11 1.03
C THR A 16 2.70 -8.13 2.56
N VAL A 17 3.35 -7.19 3.27
CA VAL A 17 3.20 -7.04 4.72
C VAL A 17 1.76 -6.69 5.08
N GLY A 18 1.14 -5.76 4.33
CA GLY A 18 -0.27 -5.40 4.50
C GLY A 18 -1.22 -6.48 4.01
N ALA A 19 -0.90 -7.16 2.90
CA ALA A 19 -1.70 -8.25 2.36
C ALA A 19 -1.79 -9.45 3.32
N ALA A 20 -0.69 -9.81 3.99
CA ALA A 20 -0.65 -10.92 4.95
C ALA A 20 -1.59 -10.70 6.15
N ALA A 21 -1.93 -9.45 6.48
CA ALA A 21 -2.87 -9.13 7.54
C ALA A 21 -4.30 -9.64 7.27
N PHE A 22 -4.64 -9.99 6.02
CA PHE A 22 -5.94 -10.61 5.71
C PHE A 22 -6.12 -11.96 6.41
N LEU A 23 -5.04 -12.76 6.50
CA LEU A 23 -5.05 -14.08 7.11
C LEU A 23 -4.94 -14.04 8.64
N ALA A 24 -4.33 -12.98 9.18
CA ALA A 24 -4.15 -12.78 10.62
C ALA A 24 -4.60 -11.36 11.05
N PRO A 25 -5.90 -11.04 10.92
CA PRO A 25 -6.39 -9.68 11.12
C PRO A 25 -6.29 -9.21 12.56
N ALA A 26 -6.42 -10.10 13.55
CA ALA A 26 -6.19 -9.78 14.95
C ALA A 26 -4.76 -9.24 15.20
N VAL A 27 -3.76 -9.86 14.57
CA VAL A 27 -2.37 -9.39 14.63
C VAL A 27 -2.21 -8.02 13.96
N GLY A 28 -2.88 -7.82 12.83
CA GLY A 28 -2.93 -6.54 12.14
C GLY A 28 -3.57 -5.44 13.00
N ALA A 29 -4.73 -5.72 13.61
CA ALA A 29 -5.45 -4.79 14.46
C ALA A 29 -4.59 -4.36 15.65
N LYS A 30 -3.95 -5.32 16.32
CA LYS A 30 -2.99 -5.07 17.40
C LYS A 30 -1.81 -4.19 16.96
N LYS A 31 -1.17 -4.51 15.83
CA LYS A 31 -0.01 -3.73 15.32
C LYS A 31 -0.40 -2.32 14.86
N LEU A 32 -1.58 -2.16 14.29
CA LEU A 32 -2.12 -0.88 13.85
C LEU A 32 -2.78 -0.09 15.01
N HIS A 33 -2.88 -0.70 16.19
CA HIS A 33 -3.62 -0.18 17.34
C HIS A 33 -5.06 0.23 16.98
N ILE A 34 -5.71 -0.59 16.16
CA ILE A 34 -7.15 -0.62 15.94
C ILE A 34 -7.76 -1.45 17.09
N ASN A 35 -9.05 -1.28 17.38
CA ASN A 35 -9.73 -2.13 18.36
C ASN A 35 -9.55 -3.62 18.00
N GLU A 36 -9.28 -4.45 18.99
CA GLU A 36 -9.09 -5.90 18.81
C GLU A 36 -10.45 -6.62 18.92
N ASP A 37 -11.41 -6.16 18.12
CA ASP A 37 -12.78 -6.65 18.02
C ASP A 37 -13.14 -7.02 16.56
N ALA A 38 -14.36 -7.52 16.34
CA ALA A 38 -14.82 -7.93 15.02
C ALA A 38 -14.79 -6.78 13.99
N ASP A 39 -15.12 -5.56 14.41
CA ASP A 39 -15.10 -4.38 13.55
C ASP A 39 -13.67 -3.99 13.17
N GLY A 40 -12.74 -4.05 14.12
CA GLY A 40 -11.32 -3.82 13.87
C GLY A 40 -10.70 -4.85 12.94
N GLU A 41 -11.00 -6.14 13.14
CA GLU A 41 -10.56 -7.20 12.23
C GLU A 41 -11.15 -7.04 10.83
N TYR A 42 -12.41 -6.63 10.72
CA TYR A 42 -13.06 -6.32 9.45
C TYR A 42 -12.34 -5.18 8.71
N LEU A 43 -12.03 -4.07 9.39
CA LEU A 43 -11.28 -2.95 8.82
C LEU A 43 -9.89 -3.38 8.33
N VAL A 44 -9.19 -4.24 9.09
CA VAL A 44 -7.89 -4.78 8.68
C VAL A 44 -8.01 -5.63 7.41
N ARG A 45 -9.05 -6.47 7.30
CA ARG A 45 -9.29 -7.27 6.09
C ARG A 45 -9.58 -6.39 4.88
N LEU A 46 -10.36 -5.31 5.03
CA LEU A 46 -10.60 -4.36 3.94
C LEU A 46 -9.31 -3.68 3.46
N PHE A 47 -8.48 -3.20 4.40
CA PHE A 47 -7.17 -2.66 4.10
C PHE A 47 -6.27 -3.69 3.37
N ALA A 48 -6.23 -4.93 3.85
CA ALA A 48 -5.42 -5.98 3.27
C ALA A 48 -5.90 -6.40 1.87
N ALA A 49 -7.21 -6.47 1.63
CA ALA A 49 -7.80 -6.84 0.34
C ALA A 49 -7.34 -5.91 -0.79
N ARG A 50 -7.28 -4.59 -0.54
CA ARG A 50 -6.74 -3.61 -1.48
C ARG A 50 -5.28 -3.91 -1.83
N ASN A 51 -4.45 -4.21 -0.83
CA ASN A 51 -3.04 -4.55 -1.07
C ASN A 51 -2.89 -5.78 -1.97
N ILE A 52 -3.68 -6.83 -1.72
CA ILE A 52 -3.72 -8.03 -2.55
C ILE A 52 -4.07 -7.68 -4.00
N ALA A 53 -5.17 -6.92 -4.21
CA ALA A 53 -5.62 -6.54 -5.54
C ALA A 53 -4.56 -5.72 -6.30
N LEU A 54 -3.91 -4.75 -5.64
CA LEU A 54 -2.87 -3.92 -6.26
C LEU A 54 -1.60 -4.71 -6.58
N ILE A 55 -1.19 -5.64 -5.71
CA ILE A 55 -0.05 -6.55 -5.99
C ILE A 55 -0.35 -7.40 -7.21
N VAL A 56 -1.47 -8.14 -7.18
CA VAL A 56 -1.85 -9.05 -8.27
C VAL A 56 -2.00 -8.27 -9.56
N GLY A 57 -2.71 -7.14 -9.53
CA GLY A 57 -2.93 -6.30 -10.70
C GLY A 57 -1.61 -5.82 -11.32
N VAL A 58 -0.70 -5.24 -10.53
CA VAL A 58 0.58 -4.72 -11.05
C VAL A 58 1.44 -5.84 -11.61
N LEU A 59 1.54 -6.98 -10.92
CA LEU A 59 2.37 -8.10 -11.36
C LEU A 59 1.80 -8.83 -12.58
N ALA A 60 0.47 -8.95 -12.68
CA ALA A 60 -0.20 -9.68 -13.77
C ALA A 60 -0.43 -8.83 -15.04
N SER A 61 -0.29 -7.50 -14.97
CA SER A 61 -0.52 -6.60 -16.10
C SER A 61 0.76 -6.02 -16.68
N LYS A 62 0.64 -5.43 -17.88
CA LYS A 62 1.67 -4.65 -18.60
C LYS A 62 1.02 -3.45 -19.28
N GLY A 63 1.82 -2.56 -19.89
CA GLY A 63 1.30 -1.44 -20.68
C GLY A 63 0.42 -0.48 -19.88
N GLU A 64 -0.58 0.10 -20.56
CA GLU A 64 -1.51 1.07 -19.98
C GLU A 64 -2.31 0.51 -18.77
N THR A 65 -2.63 -0.80 -18.74
CA THR A 65 -3.30 -1.41 -17.59
C THR A 65 -2.43 -1.36 -16.33
N ARG A 66 -1.14 -1.73 -16.47
CA ARG A 66 -0.18 -1.63 -15.35
C ARG A 66 -0.03 -0.17 -14.91
N ARG A 67 0.01 0.76 -15.85
CA ARG A 67 0.08 2.20 -15.59
C ARG A 67 -1.09 2.69 -14.74
N LEU A 68 -2.31 2.32 -15.12
CA LEU A 68 -3.52 2.69 -14.41
C LEU A 68 -3.51 2.14 -12.98
N LEU A 69 -3.10 0.89 -12.81
CA LEU A 69 -3.00 0.25 -11.49
C LEU A 69 -1.91 0.88 -10.61
N LEU A 70 -0.77 1.26 -11.18
CA LEU A 70 0.25 2.03 -10.45
C LEU A 70 -0.30 3.39 -10.00
N LYS A 71 -0.96 4.14 -10.88
CA LYS A 71 -1.60 5.43 -10.54
C LYS A 71 -2.66 5.28 -9.45
N ALA A 72 -3.53 4.28 -9.56
CA ALA A 72 -4.53 3.99 -8.54
C ALA A 72 -3.89 3.64 -7.18
N GLY A 73 -2.82 2.83 -7.19
CA GLY A 73 -2.06 2.51 -5.99
C GLY A 73 -1.41 3.74 -5.35
N ILE A 74 -0.78 4.62 -6.15
CA ILE A 74 -0.20 5.88 -5.67
C ILE A 74 -1.28 6.76 -5.01
N LEU A 75 -2.47 6.84 -5.61
CA LEU A 75 -3.59 7.59 -5.05
C LEU A 75 -4.03 7.02 -3.69
N CYS A 76 -4.18 5.69 -3.59
CA CYS A 76 -4.50 5.04 -2.32
C CYS A 76 -3.45 5.33 -1.25
N ASP A 77 -2.17 5.12 -1.57
CA ASP A 77 -1.07 5.31 -0.62
C ASP A 77 -0.98 6.79 -0.18
N GLY A 78 -1.19 7.74 -1.09
CA GLY A 78 -1.26 9.17 -0.77
C GLY A 78 -2.44 9.54 0.14
N LEU A 79 -3.60 8.91 -0.06
CA LEU A 79 -4.77 9.08 0.81
C LEU A 79 -4.53 8.47 2.20
N ASP A 80 -3.80 7.35 2.30
CA ASP A 80 -3.40 6.76 3.57
C ASP A 80 -2.46 7.70 4.34
N VAL A 81 -1.50 8.35 3.67
CA VAL A 81 -0.64 9.39 4.27
C VAL A 81 -1.50 10.54 4.82
N ALA A 82 -2.45 11.04 4.02
CA ALA A 82 -3.35 12.11 4.44
C ALA A 82 -4.21 11.70 5.65
N ALA A 83 -4.72 10.47 5.67
CA ALA A 83 -5.48 9.92 6.79
C ALA A 83 -4.63 9.84 8.07
N GLY A 84 -3.37 9.41 7.95
CA GLY A 84 -2.41 9.42 9.05
C GLY A 84 -2.17 10.81 9.65
N ILE A 85 -1.97 11.82 8.80
CA ILE A 85 -1.80 13.22 9.21
C ILE A 85 -3.06 13.76 9.90
N LEU A 86 -4.24 13.52 9.32
CA LEU A 86 -5.52 13.94 9.90
C LEU A 86 -5.79 13.25 11.23
N GLY A 87 -5.46 11.96 11.35
CA GLY A 87 -5.53 11.20 12.59
C GLY A 87 -4.61 11.78 13.67
N HIS A 88 -3.36 12.08 13.31
CA HIS A 88 -2.40 12.72 14.21
C HIS A 88 -2.94 14.05 14.77
N ARG A 89 -3.48 14.91 13.90
CA ARG A 89 -4.09 16.21 14.30
C ARG A 89 -5.28 16.06 15.26
N LYS A 90 -5.96 14.92 15.25
CA LYS A 90 -7.06 14.58 16.17
C LYS A 90 -6.59 13.86 17.44
N GLY A 91 -5.29 13.88 17.73
CA GLY A 91 -4.72 13.29 18.95
C GLY A 91 -4.41 11.79 18.84
N ARG A 92 -4.44 11.20 17.64
CA ARG A 92 -4.05 9.79 17.42
C ARG A 92 -2.51 9.65 17.39
N LEU A 93 -1.86 9.96 18.52
CA LEU A 93 -0.40 9.94 18.73
C LEU A 93 0.14 8.55 19.10
N LYS A 94 -0.33 7.49 18.42
CA LYS A 94 0.20 6.14 18.64
C LYS A 94 1.36 5.87 17.68
N LYS A 95 2.36 5.10 18.12
CA LYS A 95 3.50 4.66 17.29
C LYS A 95 3.03 3.98 16.00
N SER A 96 1.88 3.28 16.02
CA SER A 96 1.32 2.65 14.83
C SER A 96 0.92 3.63 13.74
N THR A 97 0.36 4.80 14.08
CA THR A 97 -0.01 5.82 13.08
C THR A 97 1.24 6.28 12.32
N VAL A 98 2.36 6.47 13.02
CA VAL A 98 3.63 6.89 12.40
C VAL A 98 4.18 5.80 11.48
N VAL A 99 4.14 4.53 11.92
CA VAL A 99 4.63 3.39 11.12
C VAL A 99 3.80 3.19 9.85
N ASP A 100 2.47 3.26 9.96
CA ASP A 100 1.58 3.07 8.82
C ASP A 100 1.69 4.25 7.84
N THR A 101 1.71 5.48 8.35
CA THR A 101 1.91 6.70 7.54
C THR A 101 3.26 6.67 6.82
N SER A 102 4.33 6.21 7.47
CA SER A 102 5.65 6.14 6.84
C SER A 102 5.73 5.01 5.80
N ALA A 103 5.07 3.87 6.04
CA ALA A 103 4.92 2.81 5.05
C ALA A 103 4.15 3.31 3.82
N ALA A 104 3.04 4.03 4.01
CA ALA A 104 2.25 4.63 2.94
C ALA A 104 3.05 5.68 2.14
N ALA A 105 3.83 6.53 2.81
CA ALA A 105 4.71 7.48 2.15
C ALA A 105 5.80 6.79 1.30
N THR A 106 6.38 5.70 1.84
CA THR A 106 7.37 4.88 1.12
C THR A 106 6.74 4.19 -0.09
N ALA A 107 5.53 3.65 0.06
CA ALA A 107 4.78 3.03 -1.03
C ALA A 107 4.44 4.04 -2.14
N THR A 108 4.02 5.25 -1.76
CA THR A 108 3.77 6.37 -2.70
C THR A 108 5.03 6.67 -3.52
N LEU A 109 6.19 6.80 -2.86
CA LEU A 109 7.46 7.08 -3.54
C LEU A 109 7.86 5.94 -4.48
N LEU A 110 7.79 4.69 -4.03
CA LEU A 110 8.08 3.52 -4.86
C LEU A 110 7.12 3.42 -6.05
N GLY A 111 5.85 3.76 -5.87
CA GLY A 111 4.86 3.84 -6.95
C GLY A 111 5.21 4.88 -8.00
N LEU A 112 5.58 6.10 -7.58
CA LEU A 112 6.05 7.15 -8.49
C LEU A 112 7.30 6.70 -9.27
N LEU A 113 8.28 6.10 -8.58
CA LEU A 113 9.48 5.58 -9.21
C LEU A 113 9.18 4.44 -10.20
N ALA A 114 8.26 3.55 -9.87
CA ALA A 114 7.81 2.48 -10.76
C ALA A 114 7.13 3.03 -12.01
N LEU A 115 6.26 4.03 -11.85
CA LEU A 115 5.57 4.68 -12.95
C LEU A 115 6.57 5.37 -13.89
N SER A 116 7.50 6.16 -13.35
CA SER A 116 8.55 6.81 -14.13
C SER A 116 9.50 5.82 -14.81
N ALA A 117 9.84 4.70 -14.17
CA ALA A 117 10.69 3.67 -14.77
C ALA A 117 10.00 2.98 -15.96
N THR A 118 8.69 2.72 -15.84
CA THR A 118 7.88 2.11 -16.90
C THR A 118 7.74 3.06 -18.09
N GLU A 119 7.50 4.36 -17.83
CA GLU A 119 7.44 5.41 -18.88
C GLU A 119 8.77 5.55 -19.64
N ARG A 120 9.91 5.49 -18.95
CA ARG A 120 11.25 5.59 -19.59
C ARG A 120 11.62 4.36 -20.40
N ALA A 121 11.13 3.18 -20.02
CA ALA A 121 11.44 1.94 -20.72
C ALA A 121 10.64 1.76 -22.02
N GLY A 122 9.62 2.60 -22.27
CA GLY A 122 8.70 2.40 -23.39
C GLY A 122 7.80 1.18 -23.20
N ASP A 123 7.63 0.72 -21.96
CA ASP A 123 6.81 -0.44 -21.59
C ASP A 123 5.30 -0.08 -21.49
N LEU A 124 4.90 1.08 -22.07
CA LEU A 124 3.55 1.63 -22.12
C LEU A 124 2.99 1.67 -23.53
#